data_AF-A0AAQ4QMQ3-F1
#
_entry.id   AF-A0AAQ4QMQ3-F1
#
_cell.length_a   1.000
_cell.length_b   1.000
_cell.length_c   1.000
_cell.angle_alpha   90.00
_cell.angle_beta   90.00
_cell.angle_gamma   90.00
#
_symmetry.space_group_name_H-M   'P 1'
#
loop_
_entity.id
_entity.type
_entity.pdbx_description
1 polymer ?
#
loop_
_entity_poly.entity_id
_entity_poly.type
_entity_poly.pdbx_seq_one_letter_code
_entity_poly.pdbx_strand_id
1 'polypeptide(L)'
;MDPYRRDTGRKPYSVDPADGASGTPGGELTPESPTGDAPDSGNPPATGRQPQYSGGFTVIPPNESLRDKLRRNAQKEEEELQRWKEANRVTYVHADPEKLGGAATLAATREMQHTDLRCSKLQKRLKKEELDKRRRQEEEEENQRKKDIQREKAVEIKPKGERDVQQEHRRVNQAFLDSLEGRRRGSEQATRAPPLLAPDDFRHGPCDLAGQRVAPALPDADPDHSFADWTDEADPACDGALVKLLKSFPGCSRSFLEDILDQCSGDHQQAHALLDCTMN
;
A
#
# COMPACT_ATOMS: atom_id res chain seq x y z
N MET A 1 -54.42 -15.13 31.07
CA MET A 1 -53.49 -14.02 30.72
C MET A 1 -53.22 -14.11 29.25
N ASP A 2 -53.51 -13.04 28.51
CA ASP A 2 -53.39 -12.96 27.04
C ASP A 2 -52.54 -11.72 26.70
N PRO A 3 -51.36 -11.86 26.08
CA PRO A 3 -50.36 -10.80 26.01
C PRO A 3 -50.55 -9.76 24.87
N TYR A 4 -51.60 -9.83 24.04
CA TYR A 4 -51.71 -8.98 22.82
C TYR A 4 -52.96 -8.09 22.72
N ARG A 5 -53.47 -7.55 23.84
CA ARG A 5 -54.49 -6.49 23.80
C ARG A 5 -53.84 -5.13 23.55
N ARG A 6 -54.07 -4.55 22.36
CA ARG A 6 -53.64 -3.17 22.00
C ARG A 6 -54.34 -2.13 22.88
N ASP A 7 -53.60 -1.08 23.22
CA ASP A 7 -54.15 0.23 23.58
C ASP A 7 -53.44 1.30 22.73
N THR A 8 -54.20 2.16 22.05
CA THR A 8 -53.69 3.15 21.08
C THR A 8 -54.23 4.54 21.40
N GLY A 9 -53.74 5.13 22.49
CA GLY A 9 -54.05 6.50 22.88
C GLY A 9 -52.91 7.49 22.60
N ARG A 10 -52.81 8.03 21.38
CA ARG A 10 -51.92 9.18 21.08
C ARG A 10 -52.73 10.35 20.52
N LYS A 11 -52.96 11.37 21.35
CA LYS A 11 -53.58 12.65 20.95
C LYS A 11 -52.62 13.45 20.05
N PRO A 12 -53.12 14.21 19.05
CA PRO A 12 -52.34 15.20 18.34
C PRO A 12 -52.18 16.47 19.20
N TYR A 13 -51.03 17.12 19.10
CA TYR A 13 -50.77 18.45 19.64
C TYR A 13 -50.77 19.47 18.49
N SER A 14 -51.65 20.46 18.58
CA SER A 14 -51.61 21.66 17.73
C SER A 14 -50.52 22.60 18.24
N VAL A 15 -49.85 23.31 17.34
CA VAL A 15 -48.93 24.40 17.66
C VAL A 15 -49.27 25.58 16.76
N ASP A 16 -49.80 26.64 17.37
CA ASP A 16 -49.97 27.95 16.74
C ASP A 16 -48.69 28.78 16.90
N PRO A 17 -48.37 29.69 15.96
CA PRO A 17 -47.17 30.52 16.03
C PRO A 17 -47.38 31.76 16.92
N ALA A 18 -46.34 32.16 17.64
CA ALA A 18 -46.32 33.41 18.40
C ALA A 18 -45.29 34.38 17.80
N ASP A 19 -45.77 35.50 17.27
CA ASP A 19 -44.97 36.65 16.89
C ASP A 19 -44.55 37.49 18.10
N GLY A 20 -43.45 38.26 17.95
CA GLY A 20 -43.26 39.51 18.70
C GLY A 20 -42.08 39.53 19.68
N ALA A 21 -40.91 39.92 19.19
CA ALA A 21 -39.84 40.48 20.01
C ALA A 21 -39.34 41.80 19.40
N SER A 22 -39.58 42.91 20.11
CA SER A 22 -39.06 44.25 19.80
C SER A 22 -38.05 44.65 20.87
N GLY A 23 -36.90 45.24 20.49
CA GLY A 23 -35.89 45.58 21.50
C GLY A 23 -34.54 46.16 21.02
N THR A 24 -34.57 47.33 20.38
CA THR A 24 -33.51 48.40 20.40
C THR A 24 -32.04 48.14 19.92
N PRO A 25 -31.37 49.15 19.29
CA PRO A 25 -30.00 49.05 18.76
C PRO A 25 -28.91 49.80 19.58
N GLY A 26 -27.62 49.61 19.24
CA GLY A 26 -26.52 50.49 19.70
C GLY A 26 -25.11 50.12 19.16
N GLY A 27 -24.29 51.15 18.84
CA GLY A 27 -22.86 51.07 18.43
C GLY A 27 -22.63 50.59 16.98
N GLU A 28 -22.21 51.37 15.96
CA GLU A 28 -21.23 52.47 15.79
C GLU A 28 -19.80 52.00 15.38
N LEU A 29 -19.21 52.73 14.40
CA LEU A 29 -17.82 52.71 13.89
C LEU A 29 -17.43 51.75 12.72
N THR A 30 -17.38 52.35 11.52
CA THR A 30 -16.43 52.09 10.41
C THR A 30 -15.02 52.70 10.69
N PRO A 31 -13.97 52.54 9.85
CA PRO A 31 -13.84 51.77 8.59
C PRO A 31 -12.61 50.80 8.62
N GLU A 32 -12.20 50.26 7.45
CA GLU A 32 -10.82 50.30 6.87
C GLU A 32 -10.69 49.20 5.79
N SER A 33 -10.31 49.59 4.57
CA SER A 33 -9.95 48.68 3.46
C SER A 33 -8.44 48.79 3.20
N PRO A 34 -7.75 47.75 2.71
CA PRO A 34 -7.47 47.76 1.26
C PRO A 34 -7.36 46.39 0.56
N THR A 35 -7.73 46.41 -0.73
CA THR A 35 -7.11 45.78 -1.90
C THR A 35 -6.47 44.37 -1.80
N GLY A 36 -7.03 43.43 -2.58
CA GLY A 36 -6.36 42.19 -3.00
C GLY A 36 -6.95 41.68 -4.31
N ASP A 37 -6.11 41.47 -5.32
CA ASP A 37 -6.51 41.19 -6.71
C ASP A 37 -7.19 39.83 -6.92
N ALA A 38 -8.02 39.77 -7.97
CA ALA A 38 -8.64 38.54 -8.45
C ALA A 38 -7.66 37.65 -9.23
N PRO A 39 -7.96 36.35 -9.34
CA PRO A 39 -8.05 35.79 -10.68
C PRO A 39 -9.43 35.21 -11.00
N ASP A 40 -9.93 35.59 -12.18
CA ASP A 40 -11.15 35.06 -12.80
C ASP A 40 -10.96 33.58 -13.21
N SER A 41 -11.91 32.72 -12.84
CA SER A 41 -12.08 31.39 -13.43
C SER A 41 -13.44 30.78 -13.11
N GLY A 42 -14.27 30.60 -14.15
CA GLY A 42 -15.02 29.33 -14.28
C GLY A 42 -16.53 29.32 -14.03
N ASN A 43 -17.26 30.43 -14.22
CA ASN A 43 -18.70 30.34 -14.47
C ASN A 43 -19.19 31.60 -15.22
N PRO A 44 -19.91 31.50 -16.36
CA PRO A 44 -20.50 32.67 -16.98
C PRO A 44 -21.49 33.31 -15.98
N PRO A 45 -21.28 34.58 -15.58
CA PRO A 45 -22.22 35.25 -14.68
C PRO A 45 -23.57 35.32 -15.39
N ALA A 46 -24.60 34.72 -14.78
CA ALA A 46 -25.94 34.76 -15.40
C ALA A 46 -26.32 36.23 -15.62
N THR A 47 -26.74 36.54 -16.84
CA THR A 47 -26.95 37.91 -17.33
C THR A 47 -27.78 38.74 -16.35
N GLY A 48 -27.19 39.81 -15.81
CA GLY A 48 -27.86 40.73 -14.87
C GLY A 48 -27.54 40.55 -13.38
N ARG A 49 -26.65 39.60 -12.99
CA ARG A 49 -26.22 39.42 -11.58
C ARG A 49 -25.20 40.46 -11.10
N GLN A 50 -25.60 41.72 -11.01
CA GLN A 50 -24.83 42.72 -10.27
C GLN A 50 -25.24 42.70 -8.79
N PRO A 51 -24.29 42.53 -7.84
CA PRO A 51 -24.60 42.65 -6.42
C PRO A 51 -25.08 44.06 -6.09
N GLN A 52 -26.22 44.18 -5.42
CA GLN A 52 -26.75 45.47 -4.97
C GLN A 52 -26.33 45.71 -3.53
N TYR A 53 -25.60 46.81 -3.28
CA TYR A 53 -25.12 47.17 -1.95
C TYR A 53 -26.10 48.15 -1.29
N SER A 54 -26.65 47.77 -0.14
CA SER A 54 -27.62 48.59 0.61
C SER A 54 -27.18 48.70 2.06
N GLY A 55 -26.52 49.81 2.41
CA GLY A 55 -25.96 50.03 3.74
C GLY A 55 -24.87 49.01 4.07
N GLY A 56 -25.13 48.14 5.05
CA GLY A 56 -24.18 47.14 5.55
C GLY A 56 -24.34 45.73 4.95
N PHE A 57 -25.21 45.50 3.97
CA PHE A 57 -25.41 44.18 3.36
C PHE A 57 -25.44 44.21 1.83
N THR A 58 -25.06 43.07 1.24
CA THR A 58 -25.06 42.85 -0.21
C THR A 58 -26.23 41.96 -0.60
N VAL A 59 -27.15 42.49 -1.41
CA VAL A 59 -28.26 41.73 -2.00
C VAL A 59 -27.79 41.10 -3.31
N ILE A 60 -27.78 39.77 -3.34
CA ILE A 60 -27.50 38.98 -4.55
C ILE A 60 -28.85 38.43 -5.05
N PRO A 61 -29.35 38.86 -6.23
CA PRO A 61 -30.64 38.38 -6.75
C PRO A 61 -30.67 36.85 -6.93
N PRO A 62 -31.82 36.16 -6.81
CA PRO A 62 -31.87 34.69 -6.87
C PRO A 62 -31.40 34.06 -8.19
N ASN A 63 -30.77 32.88 -8.08
CA ASN A 63 -30.42 31.84 -9.07
C ASN A 63 -31.37 31.49 -10.23
N GLU A 64 -32.13 32.37 -10.90
CA GLU A 64 -33.15 31.99 -11.91
C GLU A 64 -32.80 30.77 -12.81
N SER A 65 -31.69 30.80 -13.54
CA SER A 65 -31.26 29.67 -14.40
C SER A 65 -30.96 28.38 -13.60
N LEU A 66 -30.32 28.52 -12.44
CA LEU A 66 -30.03 27.41 -11.52
C LEU A 66 -31.31 26.87 -10.87
N ARG A 67 -32.27 27.74 -10.55
CA ARG A 67 -33.56 27.43 -9.94
C ARG A 67 -34.45 26.68 -10.92
N ASP A 68 -34.49 27.09 -12.17
CA ASP A 68 -35.25 26.40 -13.21
C ASP A 68 -34.59 25.09 -13.66
N LYS A 69 -33.25 25.00 -13.60
CA LYS A 69 -32.54 23.72 -13.71
C LYS A 69 -32.90 22.79 -12.55
N LEU A 70 -32.89 23.28 -11.31
CA LEU A 70 -33.24 22.51 -10.12
C LEU A 70 -34.70 22.01 -10.17
N ARG A 71 -35.63 22.88 -10.59
CA ARG A 71 -37.04 22.51 -10.82
C ARG A 71 -37.20 21.42 -11.87
N ARG A 72 -36.54 21.55 -13.03
CA ARG A 72 -36.57 20.53 -14.09
C ARG A 72 -35.94 19.20 -13.66
N ASN A 73 -34.85 19.24 -12.89
CA ASN A 73 -34.26 18.04 -12.32
C ASN A 73 -35.21 17.37 -11.32
N ALA A 74 -35.78 18.12 -10.38
CA ALA A 74 -36.73 17.60 -9.40
C ALA A 74 -37.97 16.96 -10.06
N GLN A 75 -38.54 17.60 -11.09
CA GLN A 75 -39.64 17.03 -11.89
C GLN A 75 -39.23 15.71 -12.58
N LYS A 76 -38.04 15.67 -13.19
CA LYS A 76 -37.53 14.47 -13.86
C LYS A 76 -37.29 13.32 -12.87
N GLU A 77 -36.71 13.61 -11.71
CA GLU A 77 -36.47 12.63 -10.65
C GLU A 77 -37.78 12.13 -10.04
N GLU A 78 -38.80 12.99 -9.91
CA GLU A 78 -40.15 12.60 -9.50
C GLU A 78 -40.82 11.67 -10.53
N GLU A 79 -40.77 11.99 -11.83
CA GLU A 79 -41.24 11.11 -12.89
C GLU A 79 -40.51 9.77 -12.90
N GLU A 80 -39.19 9.76 -12.73
CA GLU A 80 -38.38 8.53 -12.69
C GLU A 80 -38.74 7.67 -11.47
N LEU A 81 -38.94 8.29 -10.30
CA LEU A 81 -39.43 7.60 -9.10
C LEU A 81 -40.86 7.07 -9.28
N GLN A 82 -41.75 7.81 -9.96
CA GLN A 82 -43.10 7.34 -10.29
C GLN A 82 -43.05 6.13 -11.23
N ARG A 83 -42.29 6.21 -12.34
CA ARG A 83 -42.09 5.09 -13.26
C ARG A 83 -41.47 3.88 -12.57
N TRP A 84 -40.49 4.08 -11.68
CA TRP A 84 -39.92 3.00 -10.88
C TRP A 84 -40.97 2.38 -9.95
N LYS A 85 -41.76 3.21 -9.25
CA LYS A 85 -42.85 2.74 -8.38
C LYS A 85 -43.91 1.98 -9.16
N GLU A 86 -44.24 2.38 -10.39
CA GLU A 86 -45.20 1.70 -11.27
C GLU A 86 -44.65 0.39 -11.81
N ALA A 87 -43.40 0.36 -12.30
CA ALA A 87 -42.73 -0.84 -12.77
C ALA A 87 -42.51 -1.87 -11.65
N ASN A 88 -42.26 -1.41 -10.42
CA ASN A 88 -42.13 -2.23 -9.22
C ASN A 88 -43.45 -2.31 -8.43
N ARG A 89 -44.58 -1.87 -9.01
CA ARG A 89 -45.88 -1.93 -8.34
C ARG A 89 -46.36 -3.37 -8.31
N VAL A 90 -46.06 -4.07 -7.21
CA VAL A 90 -46.71 -5.35 -6.90
C VAL A 90 -48.22 -5.10 -6.90
N THR A 91 -48.91 -5.63 -7.90
CA THR A 91 -50.36 -5.59 -7.94
C THR A 91 -50.89 -6.36 -6.75
N TYR A 92 -51.77 -5.73 -5.95
CA TYR A 92 -52.38 -6.40 -4.81
C TYR A 92 -53.36 -7.45 -5.33
N VAL A 93 -52.87 -8.68 -5.49
CA VAL A 93 -53.67 -9.82 -5.91
C VAL A 93 -54.55 -10.24 -4.74
N HIS A 94 -55.80 -9.74 -4.73
CA HIS A 94 -56.84 -10.25 -3.85
C HIS A 94 -57.42 -11.56 -4.43
N ALA A 95 -56.55 -12.57 -4.53
CA ALA A 95 -56.97 -13.96 -4.67
C ALA A 95 -56.80 -14.61 -3.30
N ASP A 96 -57.75 -15.45 -2.90
CA ASP A 96 -57.52 -16.36 -1.77
C ASP A 96 -56.31 -17.24 -2.13
N PRO A 97 -55.27 -17.31 -1.28
CA PRO A 97 -54.05 -18.03 -1.64
C PRO A 97 -54.31 -19.54 -1.68
N GLU A 98 -54.58 -20.05 -2.88
CA GLU A 98 -54.88 -21.47 -3.16
C GLU A 98 -53.82 -22.41 -2.54
N LYS A 99 -52.56 -21.94 -2.48
CA LYS A 99 -51.46 -22.58 -1.75
C LYS A 99 -50.66 -21.54 -0.98
N LEU A 100 -50.55 -21.74 0.33
CA LEU A 100 -49.63 -21.04 1.22
C LEU A 100 -48.22 -21.64 1.07
N GLY A 101 -47.40 -21.03 0.21
CA GLY A 101 -46.01 -21.44 -0.03
C GLY A 101 -45.58 -21.19 -1.46
N GLY A 102 -44.27 -20.98 -1.69
CA GLY A 102 -43.74 -20.74 -3.03
C GLY A 102 -43.97 -21.93 -3.97
N ALA A 103 -43.99 -21.67 -5.28
CA ALA A 103 -44.30 -22.67 -6.31
C ALA A 103 -43.30 -23.84 -6.42
N ALA A 104 -42.13 -23.73 -5.78
CA ALA A 104 -41.11 -24.78 -5.76
C ALA A 104 -41.37 -25.82 -4.66
N THR A 105 -41.09 -27.09 -4.94
CA THR A 105 -41.12 -28.15 -3.93
C THR A 105 -39.95 -27.98 -2.94
N LEU A 106 -40.13 -28.44 -1.69
CA LEU A 106 -39.09 -28.38 -0.65
C LEU A 106 -37.77 -29.04 -1.10
N ALA A 107 -37.84 -30.11 -1.90
CA ALA A 107 -36.67 -30.79 -2.44
C ALA A 107 -35.91 -29.89 -3.44
N ALA A 108 -36.61 -29.29 -4.41
CA ALA A 108 -36.02 -28.38 -5.38
C ALA A 108 -35.42 -27.13 -4.71
N THR A 109 -36.10 -26.57 -3.68
CA THR A 109 -35.56 -25.45 -2.90
C THR A 109 -34.26 -25.82 -2.16
N ARG A 110 -34.18 -27.03 -1.59
CA ARG A 110 -32.96 -27.52 -0.93
C ARG A 110 -31.83 -27.75 -1.91
N GLU A 111 -32.11 -28.37 -3.05
CA GLU A 111 -31.13 -28.58 -4.11
C GLU A 111 -30.55 -27.24 -4.59
N MET A 112 -31.42 -26.27 -4.91
CA MET A 112 -31.02 -24.93 -5.33
C MET A 112 -30.17 -24.22 -4.26
N GLN A 113 -30.54 -24.30 -2.97
CA GLN A 113 -29.72 -23.76 -1.87
C GLN A 113 -28.34 -24.44 -1.78
N HIS A 114 -28.27 -25.76 -2.01
CA HIS A 114 -27.00 -26.48 -2.03
C HIS A 114 -26.14 -26.12 -3.24
N THR A 115 -26.72 -25.93 -4.44
CA THR A 115 -25.98 -25.47 -5.62
C THR A 115 -25.51 -24.03 -5.46
N ASP A 116 -26.38 -23.13 -4.99
CA ASP A 116 -26.07 -21.71 -4.81
C ASP A 116 -24.94 -21.52 -3.78
N LEU A 117 -24.94 -22.28 -2.69
CA LEU A 117 -23.86 -22.27 -1.71
C LEU A 117 -22.52 -22.75 -2.30
N ARG A 118 -22.54 -23.78 -3.16
CA ARG A 118 -21.33 -24.29 -3.85
C ARG A 118 -20.81 -23.26 -4.85
N CYS A 119 -21.68 -22.75 -5.72
CA CYS A 119 -21.34 -21.75 -6.73
C CYS A 119 -20.86 -20.43 -6.10
N SER A 120 -21.52 -19.94 -5.04
CA SER A 120 -21.11 -18.73 -4.31
C SER A 120 -19.73 -18.89 -3.65
N LYS A 121 -19.44 -20.08 -3.07
CA LYS A 121 -18.11 -20.36 -2.52
C LYS A 121 -17.04 -20.35 -3.62
N LEU A 122 -17.30 -20.99 -4.76
CA LEU A 122 -16.36 -21.00 -5.89
C LEU A 122 -16.13 -19.58 -6.46
N GLN A 123 -17.20 -18.81 -6.69
CA GLN A 123 -17.11 -17.45 -7.21
C GLN A 123 -16.30 -16.52 -6.28
N LYS A 124 -16.45 -16.65 -4.95
CA LYS A 124 -15.65 -15.90 -3.98
C LYS A 124 -14.17 -16.25 -4.05
N ARG A 125 -13.82 -17.54 -4.26
CA ARG A 125 -12.41 -17.96 -4.43
C ARG A 125 -11.81 -17.39 -5.71
N LEU A 126 -12.51 -17.51 -6.84
CA LEU A 126 -12.06 -16.96 -8.13
C LEU A 126 -11.84 -15.45 -8.06
N LYS A 127 -12.78 -14.69 -7.49
CA LYS A 127 -12.63 -13.23 -7.30
C LYS A 127 -11.45 -12.87 -6.39
N LYS A 128 -11.19 -13.66 -5.34
CA LYS A 128 -10.01 -13.44 -4.48
C LYS A 128 -8.72 -13.70 -5.27
N GLU A 129 -8.65 -14.82 -5.97
CA GLU A 129 -7.47 -15.22 -6.77
C GLU A 129 -7.16 -14.22 -7.88
N GLU A 130 -8.18 -13.68 -8.57
CA GLU A 130 -8.03 -12.62 -9.58
C GLU A 130 -7.44 -11.33 -8.98
N LEU A 131 -7.93 -10.90 -7.81
CA LEU A 131 -7.40 -9.73 -7.10
C LEU A 131 -5.97 -9.97 -6.58
N ASP A 132 -5.70 -11.14 -6.01
CA ASP A 132 -4.36 -11.53 -5.53
C ASP A 132 -3.36 -11.65 -6.69
N LYS A 133 -3.79 -12.15 -7.86
CA LYS A 133 -2.96 -12.23 -9.07
C LYS A 133 -2.67 -10.85 -9.63
N ARG A 134 -3.66 -9.96 -9.71
CA ARG A 134 -3.45 -8.58 -10.18
C ARG A 134 -2.50 -7.82 -9.26
N ARG A 135 -2.65 -7.96 -7.93
CA ARG A 135 -1.73 -7.37 -6.95
C ARG A 135 -0.29 -7.85 -7.17
N ARG A 136 -0.07 -9.16 -7.30
CA ARG A 136 1.28 -9.71 -7.58
C ARG A 136 1.87 -9.17 -8.89
N GLN A 137 1.07 -9.03 -9.94
CA GLN A 137 1.52 -8.46 -11.21
C GLN A 137 1.94 -6.98 -11.07
N GLU A 138 1.16 -6.18 -10.33
CA GLU A 138 1.49 -4.79 -10.01
C GLU A 138 2.80 -4.70 -9.18
N GLU A 139 2.98 -5.58 -8.19
CA GLU A 139 4.20 -5.71 -7.37
C GLU A 139 5.42 -6.16 -8.19
N GLU A 140 5.27 -7.15 -9.08
CA GLU A 140 6.30 -7.64 -9.99
C GLU A 140 6.74 -6.56 -10.99
N GLU A 141 5.80 -5.82 -11.58
CA GLU A 141 6.11 -4.68 -12.46
C GLU A 141 6.86 -3.58 -11.72
N GLU A 142 6.45 -3.22 -10.49
CA GLU A 142 7.15 -2.22 -9.70
C GLU A 142 8.56 -2.70 -9.31
N ASN A 143 8.71 -3.98 -8.95
CA ASN A 143 10.00 -4.59 -8.65
C ASN A 143 10.94 -4.59 -9.86
N GLN A 144 10.41 -4.89 -11.05
CA GLN A 144 11.17 -4.85 -12.29
C GLN A 144 11.58 -3.42 -12.66
N ARG A 145 10.68 -2.44 -12.56
CA ARG A 145 11.02 -1.01 -12.74
C ARG A 145 12.12 -0.57 -11.77
N LYS A 146 12.05 -0.97 -10.49
CA LYS A 146 13.09 -0.70 -9.48
C LYS A 146 14.43 -1.33 -9.86
N LYS A 147 14.44 -2.58 -10.36
CA LYS A 147 15.65 -3.26 -10.86
C LYS A 147 16.25 -2.56 -12.07
N ASP A 148 15.44 -2.13 -13.03
CA ASP A 148 15.91 -1.48 -14.25
C ASP A 148 16.49 -0.09 -13.97
N ILE A 149 15.86 0.70 -13.08
CA ILE A 149 16.41 1.96 -12.57
C ILE A 149 17.75 1.75 -11.86
N GLN A 150 17.91 0.66 -11.10
CA GLN A 150 19.19 0.34 -10.46
C GLN A 150 20.26 -0.07 -11.48
N ARG A 151 19.90 -0.84 -12.52
CA ARG A 151 20.80 -1.21 -13.61
C ARG A 151 21.26 0.02 -14.39
N GLU A 152 20.34 0.91 -14.74
CA GLU A 152 20.66 2.17 -15.45
C GLU A 152 21.60 3.06 -14.62
N LYS A 153 21.30 3.29 -13.34
CA LYS A 153 22.20 4.03 -12.43
C LYS A 153 23.58 3.39 -12.30
N ALA A 154 23.66 2.07 -12.20
CA ALA A 154 24.93 1.36 -12.15
C ALA A 154 25.73 1.47 -13.47
N VAL A 155 25.04 1.52 -14.62
CA VAL A 155 25.64 1.75 -15.94
C VAL A 155 26.07 3.20 -16.12
N GLU A 156 25.38 4.17 -15.52
CA GLU A 156 25.74 5.60 -15.60
C GLU A 156 26.91 5.97 -14.68
N ILE A 157 26.95 5.42 -13.47
CA ILE A 157 27.97 5.73 -12.45
C ILE A 157 29.35 5.17 -12.84
N LYS A 158 29.42 3.96 -13.40
CA LYS A 158 30.68 3.32 -13.81
C LYS A 158 31.56 4.19 -14.74
N PRO A 159 31.09 4.62 -15.93
CA PRO A 159 31.91 5.39 -16.86
C PRO A 159 32.20 6.82 -16.37
N LYS A 160 31.37 7.38 -15.47
CA LYS A 160 31.67 8.66 -14.81
C LYS A 160 32.82 8.47 -13.80
N GLY A 161 32.67 7.54 -12.86
CA GLY A 161 33.70 7.22 -11.87
C GLY A 161 35.04 6.83 -12.49
N GLU A 162 35.06 6.01 -13.54
CA GLU A 162 36.30 5.65 -14.26
C GLU A 162 36.99 6.86 -14.90
N ARG A 163 36.23 7.80 -15.46
CA ARG A 163 36.78 9.04 -16.06
C ARG A 163 37.28 10.01 -15.00
N ASP A 164 36.52 10.18 -13.92
CA ASP A 164 36.86 11.08 -12.81
C ASP A 164 38.13 10.58 -12.10
N VAL A 165 38.25 9.27 -11.85
CA VAL A 165 39.48 8.64 -11.33
C VAL A 165 40.66 8.84 -12.29
N GLN A 166 40.48 8.63 -13.60
CA GLN A 166 41.56 8.87 -14.58
C GLN A 166 41.95 10.35 -14.71
N GLN A 167 41.04 11.28 -14.42
CA GLN A 167 41.32 12.71 -14.43
C GLN A 167 42.06 13.12 -13.15
N GLU A 168 41.66 12.59 -11.99
CA GLU A 168 42.34 12.83 -10.71
C GLU A 168 43.76 12.23 -10.69
N HIS A 169 43.94 11.00 -11.18
CA HIS A 169 45.27 10.39 -11.36
C HIS A 169 46.17 11.26 -12.25
N ARG A 170 45.64 11.84 -13.34
CA ARG A 170 46.39 12.79 -14.17
C ARG A 170 46.72 14.08 -13.41
N ARG A 171 45.77 14.66 -12.69
CA ARG A 171 45.95 15.90 -11.90
C ARG A 171 47.02 15.73 -10.81
N VAL A 172 46.97 14.63 -10.07
CA VAL A 172 47.93 14.30 -9.01
C VAL A 172 49.32 14.05 -9.59
N ASN A 173 49.43 13.29 -10.69
CA ASN A 173 50.71 13.06 -11.37
C ASN A 173 51.31 14.37 -11.92
N GLN A 174 50.48 15.26 -12.49
CA GLN A 174 50.93 16.56 -12.98
C GLN A 174 51.48 17.42 -11.83
N ALA A 175 50.72 17.56 -10.73
CA ALA A 175 51.14 18.31 -9.56
C ALA A 175 52.42 17.75 -8.90
N PHE A 176 52.61 16.43 -8.94
CA PHE A 176 53.82 15.76 -8.49
C PHE A 176 55.03 16.10 -9.37
N LEU A 177 54.88 16.08 -10.71
CA LEU A 177 55.92 16.50 -11.65
C LEU A 177 56.27 17.98 -11.49
N ASP A 178 55.27 18.86 -11.42
CA ASP A 178 55.47 20.30 -11.20
C ASP A 178 56.23 20.56 -9.88
N SER A 179 55.96 19.76 -8.84
CA SER A 179 56.69 19.84 -7.56
C SER A 179 58.15 19.39 -7.68
N LEU A 180 58.46 18.39 -8.51
CA LEU A 180 59.83 17.97 -8.79
C LEU A 180 60.59 18.99 -9.65
N GLU A 181 59.95 19.56 -10.66
CA GLU A 181 60.57 20.59 -11.52
C GLU A 181 60.75 21.91 -10.79
N GLY A 182 59.77 22.34 -9.99
CA GLY A 182 59.88 23.48 -9.08
C GLY A 182 61.02 23.31 -8.08
N ARG A 183 61.20 22.10 -7.51
CA ARG A 183 62.34 21.77 -6.65
C ARG A 183 63.68 21.80 -7.39
N ARG A 184 63.70 21.51 -8.69
CA ARG A 184 64.88 21.60 -9.56
C ARG A 184 65.23 23.03 -9.99
N ARG A 185 64.28 23.97 -9.92
CA ARG A 185 64.49 25.42 -10.12
C ARG A 185 64.73 26.19 -8.81
N GLY A 186 64.32 25.63 -7.67
CA GLY A 186 64.53 26.23 -6.34
C GLY A 186 65.90 25.96 -5.70
N SER A 187 66.75 25.11 -6.30
CA SER A 187 68.01 24.66 -5.70
C SER A 187 69.20 25.63 -5.81
N GLU A 188 68.99 26.87 -6.26
CA GLU A 188 70.05 27.89 -6.33
C GLU A 188 70.10 28.87 -5.15
N GLN A 189 69.15 28.78 -4.19
CA GLN A 189 69.21 29.58 -2.96
C GLN A 189 68.84 28.78 -1.69
N ALA A 190 69.85 28.25 -1.01
CA ALA A 190 70.04 28.36 0.45
C ALA A 190 71.24 27.55 0.93
N THR A 191 72.36 28.23 1.23
CA THR A 191 73.47 27.63 1.97
C THR A 191 73.08 27.37 3.42
N ARG A 192 72.69 26.14 3.78
CA ARG A 192 72.87 25.64 5.15
C ARG A 192 72.86 24.11 5.22
N ALA A 193 73.81 23.55 5.96
CA ALA A 193 73.99 22.11 6.10
C ALA A 193 72.80 21.41 6.80
N PRO A 194 72.48 20.16 6.43
CA PRO A 194 71.56 19.33 7.19
C PRO A 194 72.26 18.81 8.47
N PRO A 195 71.58 18.77 9.63
CA PRO A 195 72.07 18.07 10.81
C PRO A 195 71.98 16.54 10.62
N LEU A 196 72.89 15.83 11.29
CA LEU A 196 72.92 14.37 11.39
C LEU A 196 71.85 13.83 12.36
N LEU A 197 71.80 12.49 12.49
CA LEU A 197 70.90 11.62 13.30
C LEU A 197 69.60 11.22 12.57
N ALA A 198 69.20 9.95 12.48
CA ALA A 198 69.84 8.66 12.77
C ALA A 198 69.14 7.54 11.94
N PRO A 199 69.71 6.32 11.78
CA PRO A 199 69.05 5.22 11.05
C PRO A 199 68.28 4.28 11.97
N ASP A 200 67.04 3.93 11.61
CA ASP A 200 66.27 2.83 12.21
C ASP A 200 65.60 1.96 11.14
N ASP A 201 65.40 0.68 11.46
CA ASP A 201 65.28 -0.44 10.52
C ASP A 201 63.99 -0.50 9.67
N PHE A 202 64.16 -0.86 8.40
CA PHE A 202 63.12 -1.53 7.60
C PHE A 202 63.59 -2.93 7.18
N ARG A 203 62.97 -3.96 7.77
CA ARG A 203 63.20 -5.36 7.37
C ARG A 203 62.48 -5.64 6.05
N HIS A 204 63.24 -6.07 5.04
CA HIS A 204 62.67 -6.58 3.78
C HIS A 204 62.04 -7.98 3.97
N GLY A 205 60.87 -8.19 3.37
CA GLY A 205 60.35 -9.51 3.00
C GLY A 205 60.17 -9.55 1.48
N PRO A 206 60.77 -10.50 0.75
CA PRO A 206 60.68 -10.56 -0.71
C PRO A 206 59.46 -11.35 -1.19
N CYS A 207 58.87 -10.88 -2.29
CA CYS A 207 57.95 -11.66 -3.12
C CYS A 207 58.70 -12.10 -4.37
N ASP A 208 58.64 -13.39 -4.73
CA ASP A 208 59.28 -13.94 -5.94
C ASP A 208 58.29 -14.69 -6.86
N LEU A 209 58.72 -14.91 -8.11
CA LEU A 209 57.85 -15.06 -9.29
C LEU A 209 57.76 -16.50 -9.89
N ALA A 210 56.68 -16.68 -10.66
CA ALA A 210 56.58 -17.43 -11.94
C ALA A 210 56.26 -18.96 -12.02
N GLY A 211 55.50 -19.31 -13.09
CA GLY A 211 55.34 -20.65 -13.68
C GLY A 211 53.98 -21.34 -13.44
N GLN A 212 52.87 -21.16 -14.19
CA GLN A 212 52.59 -21.32 -15.63
C GLN A 212 52.31 -22.77 -16.12
N ARG A 213 51.03 -23.22 -16.14
CA ARG A 213 50.31 -23.72 -17.34
C ARG A 213 48.86 -24.19 -17.08
N VAL A 214 48.07 -24.18 -18.16
CA VAL A 214 46.61 -24.49 -18.30
C VAL A 214 46.50 -25.25 -19.66
N ALA A 215 45.55 -26.13 -20.02
CA ALA A 215 44.15 -26.45 -19.65
C ALA A 215 43.91 -27.99 -19.84
N PRO A 216 42.68 -28.55 -20.06
CA PRO A 216 41.30 -28.08 -19.78
C PRO A 216 40.34 -29.17 -19.18
N ALA A 217 39.20 -28.76 -18.59
CA ALA A 217 37.84 -29.33 -18.83
C ALA A 217 36.76 -28.72 -17.90
N LEU A 218 35.54 -28.66 -18.41
CA LEU A 218 34.23 -28.26 -17.80
C LEU A 218 33.16 -29.05 -18.62
N PRO A 219 31.90 -29.32 -18.19
CA PRO A 219 31.21 -29.06 -16.92
C PRO A 219 30.59 -30.33 -16.27
N ASP A 220 29.93 -30.18 -15.11
CA ASP A 220 28.47 -30.36 -14.98
C ASP A 220 27.98 -29.96 -13.58
N ALA A 221 26.68 -29.69 -13.44
CA ALA A 221 26.06 -29.07 -12.28
C ALA A 221 25.25 -30.06 -11.42
N ASP A 222 25.29 -29.91 -10.09
CA ASP A 222 24.13 -29.60 -9.23
C ASP A 222 24.60 -29.45 -7.76
N PRO A 223 24.07 -28.50 -6.98
CA PRO A 223 23.15 -28.97 -5.94
C PRO A 223 21.96 -28.02 -5.69
N ASP A 224 20.79 -28.47 -6.10
CA ASP A 224 19.50 -28.02 -5.58
C ASP A 224 19.42 -28.18 -4.04
N HIS A 225 19.54 -27.06 -3.32
CA HIS A 225 18.82 -26.85 -2.05
C HIS A 225 18.63 -25.35 -1.83
N SER A 226 17.71 -24.79 -2.62
CA SER A 226 17.13 -23.47 -2.36
C SER A 226 16.35 -23.47 -1.03
N PHE A 227 17.03 -23.14 0.07
CA PHE A 227 16.38 -22.78 1.32
C PHE A 227 15.98 -21.29 1.25
N ALA A 228 14.91 -21.01 0.52
CA ALA A 228 14.18 -19.74 0.61
C ALA A 228 13.81 -19.51 2.09
N ASP A 229 14.12 -18.35 2.68
CA ASP A 229 13.46 -17.08 2.36
C ASP A 229 11.93 -17.18 2.42
N TRP A 230 11.46 -17.68 3.57
CA TRP A 230 10.08 -17.57 4.04
C TRP A 230 10.09 -16.99 5.46
N THR A 231 10.30 -15.67 5.58
CA THR A 231 9.84 -14.93 6.75
C THR A 231 8.44 -14.37 6.46
N ASP A 232 7.44 -15.26 6.48
CA ASP A 232 6.05 -14.88 6.71
C ASP A 232 5.72 -15.19 8.18
N GLU A 233 4.85 -14.39 8.81
CA GLU A 233 4.59 -14.42 10.26
C GLU A 233 4.11 -15.81 10.73
N ALA A 234 4.97 -16.52 11.46
CA ALA A 234 4.69 -17.83 12.03
C ALA A 234 5.00 -17.87 13.53
N ASP A 235 4.12 -18.54 14.29
CA ASP A 235 4.21 -18.68 15.74
C ASP A 235 5.53 -19.38 16.15
N PRO A 236 6.40 -18.74 16.97
CA PRO A 236 7.72 -19.28 17.31
C PRO A 236 7.67 -20.56 18.16
N ALA A 237 6.50 -21.00 18.63
CA ALA A 237 6.36 -22.24 19.39
C ALA A 237 6.69 -23.50 18.56
N CYS A 238 6.16 -23.62 17.35
CA CYS A 238 6.23 -24.87 16.57
C CYS A 238 7.61 -25.10 15.93
N ASP A 239 8.21 -24.08 15.31
CA ASP A 239 9.53 -24.21 14.67
C ASP A 239 10.63 -24.47 15.71
N GLY A 240 10.52 -23.84 16.88
CA GLY A 240 11.42 -24.09 18.03
C GLY A 240 11.27 -25.49 18.66
N ALA A 241 10.12 -26.15 18.50
CA ALA A 241 9.91 -27.55 18.91
C ALA A 241 10.48 -28.53 17.88
N LEU A 242 10.26 -28.26 16.59
CA LEU A 242 10.73 -29.04 15.47
C LEU A 242 12.26 -29.11 15.40
N VAL A 243 12.94 -27.95 15.48
CA VAL A 243 14.40 -27.88 15.41
C VAL A 243 15.08 -28.66 16.55
N LYS A 244 14.47 -28.70 17.74
CA LYS A 244 14.95 -29.55 18.85
C LYS A 244 14.78 -31.04 18.54
N LEU A 245 13.64 -31.42 17.97
CA LEU A 245 13.32 -32.81 17.64
C LEU A 245 14.23 -33.35 16.52
N LEU A 246 14.48 -32.55 15.48
CA LEU A 246 15.42 -32.87 14.40
C LEU A 246 16.87 -33.00 14.90
N LYS A 247 17.23 -32.27 15.96
CA LYS A 247 18.54 -32.38 16.61
C LYS A 247 18.68 -33.62 17.49
N SER A 248 17.61 -34.05 18.18
CA SER A 248 17.58 -35.32 18.93
C SER A 248 17.55 -36.54 18.01
N PHE A 249 16.83 -36.44 16.89
CA PHE A 249 16.59 -37.55 15.96
C PHE A 249 17.06 -37.20 14.53
N PRO A 250 18.39 -37.11 14.27
CA PRO A 250 18.93 -36.72 12.97
C PRO A 250 18.67 -37.73 11.83
N GLY A 251 18.13 -38.92 12.14
CA GLY A 251 17.68 -39.91 11.15
C GLY A 251 16.19 -39.81 10.78
N CYS A 252 15.41 -38.96 11.44
CA CYS A 252 14.00 -38.75 11.13
C CYS A 252 13.82 -37.64 10.08
N SER A 253 12.90 -37.84 9.12
CA SER A 253 12.60 -36.81 8.12
C SER A 253 11.85 -35.64 8.77
N ARG A 254 12.17 -34.42 8.34
CA ARG A 254 11.57 -33.18 8.84
C ARG A 254 10.04 -33.21 8.81
N SER A 255 9.44 -33.61 7.69
CA SER A 255 7.97 -33.68 7.55
C SER A 255 7.31 -34.69 8.50
N PHE A 256 7.97 -35.81 8.79
CA PHE A 256 7.45 -36.79 9.75
C PHE A 256 7.48 -36.24 11.19
N LEU A 257 8.47 -35.42 11.53
CA LEU A 257 8.54 -34.73 12.81
C LEU A 257 7.51 -33.59 12.91
N GLU A 258 7.23 -32.90 11.80
CA GLU A 258 6.13 -31.92 11.68
C GLU A 258 4.77 -32.61 11.87
N ASP A 259 4.49 -33.70 11.15
CA ASP A 259 3.25 -34.49 11.28
C ASP A 259 3.00 -35.00 12.71
N ILE A 260 4.05 -35.35 13.45
CA ILE A 260 3.98 -35.79 14.86
C ILE A 260 3.74 -34.61 15.80
N LEU A 261 4.39 -33.47 15.58
CA LEU A 261 4.15 -32.27 16.38
C LEU A 261 2.71 -31.76 16.20
N ASP A 262 2.17 -31.82 14.98
CA ASP A 262 0.76 -31.49 14.71
C ASP A 262 -0.20 -32.44 15.45
N GLN A 263 0.09 -33.75 15.46
CA GLN A 263 -0.67 -34.73 16.27
C GLN A 263 -0.58 -34.46 17.78
N CYS A 264 0.57 -33.97 18.26
CA CYS A 264 0.79 -33.57 19.65
C CYS A 264 0.41 -32.11 19.95
N SER A 265 -0.33 -31.43 19.07
CA SER A 265 -0.77 -30.03 19.26
C SER A 265 0.38 -29.04 19.54
N GLY A 266 1.57 -29.32 19.00
CA GLY A 266 2.80 -28.56 19.21
C GLY A 266 3.59 -28.92 20.47
N ASP A 267 3.16 -29.89 21.29
CA ASP A 267 3.91 -30.32 22.48
C ASP A 267 5.15 -31.14 22.11
N HIS A 268 6.31 -30.50 22.21
CA HIS A 268 7.62 -31.11 22.03
C HIS A 268 7.89 -32.31 22.94
N GLN A 269 7.46 -32.28 24.22
CA GLN A 269 7.72 -33.37 25.16
C GLN A 269 6.86 -34.60 24.84
N GLN A 270 5.60 -34.39 24.47
CA GLN A 270 4.71 -35.47 24.05
C GLN A 270 5.19 -36.10 22.72
N ALA A 271 5.61 -35.27 21.75
CA ALA A 271 6.20 -35.73 20.49
C ALA A 271 7.49 -36.52 20.70
N HIS A 272 8.38 -36.07 21.60
CA HIS A 272 9.62 -36.78 21.92
C HIS A 272 9.34 -38.14 22.58
N ALA A 273 8.42 -38.20 23.55
CA ALA A 273 8.02 -39.45 24.18
C ALA A 273 7.37 -40.44 23.19
N LEU A 274 6.60 -39.95 22.22
CA LEU A 274 6.00 -40.78 21.17
C LEU A 274 7.08 -41.36 20.22
N LEU A 275 8.12 -40.58 19.89
CA LEU A 275 9.26 -41.03 19.11
C LEU A 275 10.12 -42.04 19.87
N ASP A 276 10.41 -41.80 21.14
CA ASP A 276 11.12 -42.75 22.00
C ASP A 276 10.35 -44.08 22.15
N CYS A 277 9.02 -44.06 22.15
CA CYS A 277 8.17 -45.25 22.20
C CYS A 277 7.97 -45.96 20.85
N THR A 278 8.33 -45.33 19.72
CA THR A 278 8.20 -45.92 18.38
C THR A 278 9.53 -46.38 17.77
N MET A 279 10.65 -45.97 18.37
CA MET A 279 12.01 -46.30 17.94
C MET A 279 12.80 -47.17 18.95
N ASN A 280 12.16 -47.63 20.03
CA ASN A 280 12.63 -48.68 20.96
C ASN A 280 11.74 -49.93 20.88
#